data_AF-A0A2T5U4Q6-F1
#
_entry.id   AF-A0A2T5U4Q6-F1
#
_cell.length_a   1.000
_cell.length_b   1.000
_cell.length_c   1.000
_cell.angle_alpha   90.00
_cell.angle_beta   90.00
_cell.angle_gamma   90.00
#
_symmetry.space_group_name_H-M   'P 1'
#
loop_
_entity.id
_entity.type
_entity.pdbx_description
1 polymer ?
#
loop_
_entity_poly.entity_id
_entity_poly.type
_entity_poly.pdbx_seq_one_letter_code
_entity_poly.pdbx_strand_id
1 'polypeptide(L)' 'MTTDQDDTRFPADDSDDSSYFQRRAEWHEGRAKVAEDSSTRSLHLRFARLYAARAAS' A
#
# COMPACT_ATOMS: atom_id res chain seq x y z
N MET A 1 -1.81 1.39 27.89
CA MET A 1 -0.92 1.11 26.74
C MET A 1 -1.84 0.99 25.54
N THR A 2 -2.01 2.09 24.82
CA THR A 2 -3.02 2.23 23.76
C THR A 2 -2.62 1.32 22.60
N THR A 3 -3.39 0.26 22.38
CA THR A 3 -3.34 -0.55 21.18
C THR A 3 -3.69 0.35 20.00
N ASP A 4 -2.66 0.72 19.24
CA ASP A 4 -2.73 1.26 17.88
C ASP A 4 -3.25 0.15 16.95
N GLN A 5 -4.48 -0.29 17.18
CA GLN A 5 -5.24 -1.08 16.24
C GLN A 5 -5.99 -0.10 15.35
N ASP A 6 -5.25 0.52 14.44
CA ASP A 6 -5.83 1.22 13.30
C ASP A 6 -6.45 0.16 12.36
N ASP A 7 -7.69 -0.19 12.67
CA ASP A 7 -8.81 -0.25 11.74
C ASP A 7 -8.50 -0.71 10.29
N THR A 8 -7.81 -1.84 10.13
CA THR A 8 -7.65 -2.46 8.81
C THR A 8 -8.62 -3.62 8.61
N ARG A 9 -9.86 -3.47 9.08
CA ARG A 9 -10.95 -4.36 8.70
C ARG A 9 -11.73 -3.70 7.57
N PHE A 10 -11.12 -3.63 6.39
CA PHE A 10 -11.83 -3.25 5.18
C PHE A 10 -12.97 -4.26 4.97
N PRO A 11 -14.25 -3.83 4.94
CA PRO A 11 -15.34 -4.72 4.62
C PRO A 11 -15.13 -5.23 3.19
N ALA A 12 -15.33 -6.53 3.00
CA ALA A 12 -15.41 -7.14 1.68
C ALA A 12 -16.67 -6.61 0.98
N ASP A 13 -16.53 -5.45 0.35
CA ASP A 13 -17.50 -4.90 -0.59
C ASP A 13 -16.80 -4.93 -1.95
N ASP A 14 -17.31 -5.76 -2.85
CA ASP A 14 -16.85 -6.00 -4.24
C ASP A 14 -16.88 -4.74 -5.14
N SER A 15 -17.03 -3.56 -4.54
CA SER A 15 -16.88 -2.26 -5.20
C SER A 15 -15.44 -1.79 -5.14
N ASP A 16 -14.69 -2.16 -6.18
CA ASP A 16 -13.49 -1.48 -6.68
C ASP A 16 -12.14 -1.92 -6.07
N ASP A 17 -11.87 -3.23 -6.18
CA ASP A 17 -10.55 -3.86 -5.99
C ASP A 17 -9.43 -3.02 -6.64
N SER A 18 -9.66 -2.48 -7.84
CA SER A 18 -8.72 -1.63 -8.56
C SER A 18 -8.42 -0.33 -7.81
N SER A 19 -9.43 0.38 -7.28
CA SER A 19 -9.20 1.58 -6.45
C SER A 19 -8.44 1.29 -5.16
N TYR A 20 -8.64 0.11 -4.56
CA TYR A 20 -7.90 -0.30 -3.37
C TYR A 20 -6.43 -0.50 -3.72
N PHE A 21 -6.15 -1.26 -4.78
CA PHE A 21 -4.79 -1.51 -5.22
C PHE A 21 -4.09 -0.23 -5.69
N GLN A 22 -4.80 0.68 -6.37
CA GLN A 22 -4.28 2.00 -6.76
C GLN A 22 -3.85 2.82 -5.52
N ARG A 23 -4.75 2.99 -4.54
CA ARG A 23 -4.45 3.72 -3.30
C ARG A 23 -3.30 3.07 -2.53
N ARG A 24 -3.23 1.74 -2.53
CA ARG A 24 -2.16 1.00 -1.85
C ARG A 24 -0.82 1.17 -2.55
N ALA A 25 -0.80 1.27 -3.88
CA ALA A 25 0.41 1.57 -4.64
C ALA A 25 0.96 2.95 -4.26
N GLU A 26 0.11 3.97 -4.27
CA GLU A 26 0.47 5.35 -3.90
C GLU A 26 0.98 5.47 -2.47
N TRP A 27 0.34 4.76 -1.53
CA TRP A 27 0.81 4.70 -0.13
C TRP A 27 2.25 4.18 -0.04
N HIS A 28 2.56 3.09 -0.76
CA HIS A 28 3.90 2.53 -0.80
C HIS A 28 4.91 3.46 -1.47
N GLU A 29 4.55 4.17 -2.54
CA GLU A 29 5.42 5.18 -3.14
C GLU A 29 5.74 6.32 -2.16
N GLY A 30 4.73 6.80 -1.41
CA GLY A 30 4.92 7.80 -0.37
C GLY A 30 5.90 7.34 0.72
N ARG A 31 5.75 6.09 1.18
CA ARG A 31 6.67 5.48 2.16
C ARG A 31 8.09 5.32 1.62
N ALA A 32 8.25 5.01 0.34
CA ALA A 32 9.58 4.91 -0.28
C ALA A 32 10.32 6.26 -0.28
N LYS A 33 9.61 7.37 -0.47
CA LYS A 33 10.19 8.73 -0.49
C LYS A 33 10.79 9.15 0.85
N VAL A 34 10.17 8.71 1.96
CA VAL A 34 10.60 9.06 3.33
C VAL A 34 11.46 7.97 3.99
N ALA A 35 11.68 6.84 3.34
CA ALA A 35 12.51 5.77 3.88
C ALA A 35 14.00 6.18 3.92
N GLU A 36 14.61 6.08 5.10
CA GLU A 36 16.01 6.42 5.34
C GLU A 36 16.97 5.41 4.71
N ASP A 37 16.69 4.12 4.86
CA ASP A 37 17.51 3.05 4.32
C ASP A 37 17.08 2.59 2.92
N SER A 38 18.08 2.20 2.13
CA SER A 38 17.93 1.78 0.74
C SER A 38 17.16 0.47 0.61
N SER A 39 17.26 -0.44 1.58
CA SER A 39 16.53 -1.71 1.57
C SER A 39 15.03 -1.49 1.83
N THR A 40 14.68 -0.65 2.82
CA THR A 40 13.29 -0.29 3.12
C THR A 40 12.65 0.48 1.96
N ARG A 41 13.38 1.43 1.36
CA ARG A 41 12.95 2.12 0.15
C ARG A 41 12.65 1.13 -0.98
N SER A 42 13.58 0.21 -1.24
CA SER A 42 13.43 -0.79 -2.30
C SER A 42 12.25 -1.72 -2.06
N LEU A 43 11.99 -2.10 -0.80
CA LEU A 43 10.84 -2.91 -0.43
C LEU A 43 9.52 -2.18 -0.73
N HIS A 44 9.40 -0.92 -0.32
CA HIS A 44 8.21 -0.12 -0.60
C HIS A 44 7.99 0.09 -2.10
N LEU A 45 9.05 0.34 -2.88
CA LEU A 45 8.94 0.44 -4.35
C LEU A 45 8.48 -0.87 -5.00
N ARG A 46 8.90 -2.03 -4.49
CA ARG A 46 8.43 -3.33 -4.99
C ARG A 46 6.93 -3.51 -4.75
N PHE A 47 6.45 -3.19 -3.55
CA PHE A 47 5.03 -3.27 -3.24
C PHE A 47 4.20 -2.26 -4.05
N ALA A 48 4.70 -1.04 -4.24
CA ALA A 48 4.04 -0.05 -5.10
C ALA A 48 3.79 -0.61 -6.51
N ARG A 49 4.83 -1.21 -7.12
CA ARG A 49 4.71 -1.85 -8.44
C ARG A 49 3.75 -3.03 -8.45
N LEU A 50 3.79 -3.88 -7.43
CA LEU A 50 2.90 -5.04 -7.32
C LEU A 50 1.43 -4.61 -7.30
N TYR A 51 1.10 -3.62 -6.47
CA TYR A 51 -0.26 -3.13 -6.35
C TYR A 51 -0.70 -2.33 -7.59
N ALA A 52 0.17 -1.52 -8.20
CA ALA A 52 -0.15 -0.83 -9.45
C ALA A 52 -0.47 -1.81 -10.59
N ALA A 53 0.30 -2.90 -10.71
CA ALA A 53 0.03 -3.95 -11.70
C ALA A 53 -1.33 -4.62 -11.46
N ARG A 54 -1.69 -4.87 -10.20
CA ARG A 54 -2.98 -5.47 -9.83
C ARG A 54 -4.15 -4.52 -10.07
N ALA A 55 -3.96 -3.22 -9.88
CA ALA A 55 -4.98 -2.20 -10.16
C ALA A 55 -5.30 -2.08 -11.66
N ALA A 56 -4.31 -2.37 -12.52
CA ALA A 56 -4.44 -2.33 -13.98
C ALA A 56 -4.90 -3.65 -14.61
N SER A 57 -5.16 -4.68 -13.79
CA SER A 57 -5.62 -6.01 -14.24
C SER A 57 -7.13 -6.11 -14.33
#